data_AF-A0A9E5HHN5-F1
#
_entry.id   AF-A0A9E5HHN5-F1
#
_cell.length_a   1.000
_cell.length_b   1.000
_cell.length_c   1.000
_cell.angle_alpha   90.00
_cell.angle_beta   90.00
_cell.angle_gamma   90.00
#
_symmetry.space_group_name_H-M   'P 1'
#
loop_
_entity.id
_entity.type
_entity.pdbx_description
1 polymer ?
#
loop_
_entity_poly.entity_id
_entity_poly.type
_entity_poly.pdbx_seq_one_letter_code
_entity_poly.pdbx_strand_id
1 'polypeptide(L)' 'REQWASHIWLNPIPERHWDYTHSIGMIKTIFENEMYPLTLNGIENGMRALVR' A
#
# COMPACT_ATOMS: atom_id res chain seq x y z
N ARG A 1 -12.82 -5.08 -1.65
CA ARG A 1 -12.87 -5.82 -2.94
C ARG A 1 -14.19 -5.71 -3.70
N GLU A 2 -15.35 -5.47 -3.08
CA GLU A 2 -16.64 -5.45 -3.79
C GLU A 2 -16.74 -4.37 -4.90
N GLN A 3 -16.07 -3.22 -4.72
CA GLN A 3 -16.06 -2.13 -5.70
C GLN A 3 -14.87 -2.19 -6.66
N TRP A 4 -13.71 -2.62 -6.17
CA TRP A 4 -12.47 -2.75 -6.95
C TRP A 4 -11.80 -4.07 -6.62
N ALA A 5 -11.73 -4.95 -7.61
CA ALA A 5 -11.17 -6.30 -7.45
C ALA A 5 -9.65 -6.28 -7.27
N SER A 6 -8.98 -5.32 -7.91
CA SER A 6 -7.53 -5.11 -7.83
C SER A 6 -7.27 -3.66 -7.43
N HIS A 7 -6.63 -3.47 -6.29
CA HIS A 7 -6.36 -2.17 -5.68
C HIS A 7 -5.13 -2.29 -4.78
N ILE A 8 -4.35 -1.22 -4.73
CA ILE A 8 -3.19 -1.06 -3.85
C ILE A 8 -3.19 0.38 -3.31
N TRP A 9 -2.37 0.63 -2.29
CA TRP A 9 -2.12 1.99 -1.82
C TRP A 9 -0.62 2.33 -1.86
N LEU A 10 -0.29 3.50 -2.41
CA LEU A 10 1.08 4.02 -2.43
C LEU A 10 1.30 4.99 -1.27
N ASN A 11 2.27 4.70 -0.41
CA ASN A 11 2.61 5.54 0.73
C ASN A 11 3.82 6.46 0.44
N PRO A 12 3.67 7.79 0.50
CA PRO A 12 4.83 8.69 0.42
C PRO A 12 5.70 8.71 1.69
N ILE A 13 5.19 8.21 2.81
CA ILE A 13 5.94 8.15 4.07
C ILE A 13 6.94 6.99 4.02
N PRO A 14 8.21 7.18 4.46
CA PRO A 14 9.18 6.09 4.53
C PRO A 14 8.66 4.91 5.37
N GLU A 15 8.86 3.66 4.91
CA GLU A 15 8.32 2.44 5.54
C GLU A 15 8.62 2.33 7.03
N ARG A 16 9.85 2.69 7.42
CA ARG A 16 10.26 2.72 8.83
C ARG A 16 9.39 3.60 9.74
N HIS A 17 8.58 4.50 9.18
CA HIS A 17 7.69 5.39 9.93
C HIS A 17 6.21 4.94 9.91
N TRP A 18 5.87 3.86 9.20
CA TRP A 18 4.47 3.45 9.03
C TRP A 18 3.80 3.08 10.35
N ASP A 19 4.52 2.37 11.22
CA ASP A 19 4.00 1.94 12.53
C ASP A 19 3.85 3.12 13.52
N TYR A 20 4.48 4.26 13.24
CA TYR A 20 4.40 5.47 14.07
C TYR A 20 3.22 6.37 13.70
N THR A 21 2.59 6.14 12.55
CA THR A 21 1.50 6.98 12.05
C THR A 21 0.18 6.23 12.15
N HIS A 22 -0.66 6.61 13.10
CA HIS A 22 -1.92 5.90 13.39
C HIS A 22 -2.83 5.73 12.15
N SER A 23 -2.96 6.77 11.32
CA SER A 23 -3.75 6.70 10.10
C SER A 23 -3.21 5.72 9.07
N ILE A 24 -1.89 5.53 9.01
CA ILE A 24 -1.27 4.51 8.16
C ILE A 24 -1.68 3.11 8.62
N GLY A 25 -1.75 2.86 9.93
CA GLY A 25 -2.27 1.61 10.49
C GLY A 25 -3.74 1.34 10.12
N MET A 26 -4.59 2.38 10.13
CA MET A 26 -5.98 2.26 9.67
C MET A 26 -6.06 1.91 8.18
N ILE A 27 -5.30 2.61 7.33
CA ILE A 27 -5.23 2.34 5.89
C ILE A 27 -4.71 0.93 5.60
N LYS A 28 -3.69 0.46 6.35
CA LYS A 28 -3.16 -0.90 6.25
C LYS A 28 -4.21 -1.97 6.46
N THR A 29 -5.14 -1.72 7.39
CA THR A 29 -6.27 -2.62 7.64
C THR A 29 -7.26 -2.60 6.48
N ILE A 30 -7.59 -1.40 5.97
CA ILE A 30 -8.53 -1.22 4.83
C ILE A 30 -8.00 -1.89 3.55
N PHE A 31 -6.70 -1.77 3.30
CA PHE A 31 -6.04 -2.32 2.12
C PHE A 31 -5.49 -3.74 2.33
N GLU A 32 -5.80 -4.42 3.43
CA GLU A 32 -5.36 -5.80 3.69
C GLU A 32 -3.84 -6.00 3.53
N ASN A 33 -3.05 -5.00 3.94
CA ASN A 33 -1.59 -4.97 3.79
C ASN A 33 -1.05 -4.83 2.34
N GLU A 34 -1.91 -4.55 1.35
CA GLU A 34 -1.55 -4.22 -0.04
C GLU A 34 -1.08 -2.75 -0.17
N MET A 35 -0.04 -2.42 0.58
CA MET A 35 0.58 -1.11 0.66
C MET A 35 2.02 -1.15 0.18
N TYR A 36 2.42 -0.15 -0.61
CA TYR A 36 3.76 -0.07 -1.19
C TYR A 36 4.35 1.33 -1.00
N PRO A 37 5.67 1.46 -0.80
CA PRO A 37 6.31 2.76 -0.66
C PRO A 37 6.38 3.51 -1.99
N LEU A 38 6.37 4.84 -1.94
CA LEU A 38 6.55 5.71 -3.10
C LEU A 38 8.04 5.77 -3.50
N THR A 39 8.55 4.64 -3.96
CA THR A 39 9.88 4.46 -4.55
C THR A 39 9.74 3.75 -5.89
N LEU A 40 10.74 3.81 -6.76
CA LEU A 40 10.69 3.11 -8.05
C LEU A 40 10.41 1.61 -7.86
N ASN A 41 11.11 0.97 -6.92
CA ASN A 41 10.90 -0.43 -6.56
C ASN A 41 9.49 -0.68 -5.97
N GLY A 42 9.00 0.21 -5.11
CA GLY A 42 7.66 0.09 -4.54
C GLY A 42 6.56 0.19 -5.59
N ILE A 43 6.70 1.11 -6.55
CA ILE A 43 5.78 1.23 -7.69
C ILE A 43 5.84 -0.04 -8.56
N GLU A 44 7.02 -0.56 -8.88
CA GLU A 44 7.16 -1.80 -9.64
C GLU A 44 6.47 -2.98 -8.94
N ASN A 45 6.69 -3.15 -7.64
CA ASN A 45 6.07 -4.20 -6.86
C ASN A 45 4.54 -4.04 -6.77
N GLY A 46 4.05 -2.82 -6.59
CA GLY A 46 2.62 -2.52 -6.61
C GLY A 46 1.98 -2.86 -7.96
N MET A 47 2.63 -2.51 -9.08
CA MET A 47 2.15 -2.87 -10.41
C MET A 47 2.09 -4.38 -10.62
N ARG A 48 3.08 -5.14 -10.12
CA ARG A 48 3.06 -6.62 -10.17
C ARG A 48 1.90 -7.21 -9.37
N ALA A 49 1.56 -6.61 -8.23
CA ALA A 49 0.42 -7.04 -7.41
C ALA A 49 -0.93 -6.78 -8.11
N LEU A 50 -1.04 -5.68 -8.86
CA LEU A 50 -2.27 -5.33 -9.57
C LEU A 50 -2.62 -6.25 -10.75
N VAL A 51 -1.61 -6.92 -11.35
CA VAL A 51 -1.76 -7.79 -12.53
C VAL A 51 -2.15 -9.23 -12.15
N ARG A 52 -2.14 -9.57 -10.85
CA ARG A 52 -2.51 -10.91 -10.37
C ARG A 52 -4.00 -11.21 -10.42
#